data_AF-A0A7S2ZF64-F1
#
_entry.id   AF-A0A7S2ZF64-F1
#
_cell.length_a   1.000
_cell.length_b   1.000
_cell.length_c   1.000
_cell.angle_alpha   90.00
_cell.angle_beta   90.00
_cell.angle_gamma   90.00
#
_symmetry.space_group_name_H-M   'P 1'
#
loop_
_entity.id
_entity.type
_entity.pdbx_description
1 polymer ?
#
loop_
_entity_poly.entity_id
_entity_poly.type
_entity_poly.pdbx_seq_one_letter_code
_entity_poly.pdbx_strand_id
1 'polypeptide(L)'
;MEGKSNGSEVVPRNVLRLGALAAIVAISLPVFFGYGQQHVFDPVELQELAKRGIEQGKGNSTLVISSVTELVKNRYGDHIFDSPRWMFNNAGGAMGSMLVLHCSLSEYLIIFGTPLGTEGHTGRFMADDFFTMIVGEQWAALSNVPQREVYAPGEQHHLPRGVSKQYRCPGECWALEYARGSIISMLPFGFADTFTSTLDFVSLLDTILVSAQGIIRELLRGKV
;
A
#
# COMPACT_ATOMS: atom_id res chain seq x y z
N MET A 1 10.49 70.45 11.00
CA MET A 1 10.74 69.27 10.16
C MET A 1 11.00 68.09 11.09
N GLU A 2 9.93 67.42 11.53
CA GLU A 2 10.05 66.17 12.30
C GLU A 2 9.98 65.00 11.33
N GLY A 3 11.11 64.32 11.15
CA GLY A 3 11.18 63.09 10.38
C GLY A 3 10.62 61.93 11.20
N LYS A 4 9.42 61.46 10.87
CA LYS A 4 8.99 60.10 11.22
C LYS A 4 9.70 59.14 10.27
N SER A 5 10.77 58.47 10.73
CA SER A 5 11.30 57.31 10.00
C SER A 5 10.64 56.03 10.52
N ASN A 6 10.11 55.28 9.55
CA ASN A 6 9.38 54.02 9.71
C ASN A 6 10.13 53.02 10.59
N GLY A 7 9.56 52.68 11.75
CA GLY A 7 9.85 51.43 12.41
C GLY A 7 9.17 50.32 11.61
N SER A 8 9.91 49.59 10.79
CA SER A 8 9.43 48.33 10.23
C SER A 8 9.15 47.38 11.39
N GLU A 9 7.88 47.08 11.68
CA GLU A 9 7.51 46.07 12.66
C GLU A 9 8.12 44.73 12.23
N VAL A 10 9.17 44.32 12.95
CA VAL A 10 9.80 43.02 12.75
C VAL A 10 8.82 41.97 13.24
N VAL A 11 8.24 41.20 12.31
CA VAL A 11 7.29 40.13 12.63
C VAL A 11 7.92 39.19 13.67
N PRO A 12 7.26 38.93 14.81
CA PRO A 12 7.84 38.12 15.87
C PRO A 12 8.20 36.72 15.36
N ARG A 13 9.37 36.20 15.76
CA ARG A 13 9.88 34.88 15.32
C ARG A 13 8.90 33.73 15.61
N ASN A 14 8.05 33.88 16.61
CA ASN A 14 7.00 32.91 16.95
C ASN A 14 5.83 32.94 15.95
N VAL A 15 5.47 34.11 15.42
CA VAL A 15 4.45 34.26 14.37
C VAL A 15 4.95 33.65 13.06
N LEU A 16 6.22 33.85 12.70
CA LEU A 16 6.84 33.16 11.57
C LEU A 16 6.85 31.63 11.74
N ARG A 17 7.16 31.12 12.94
CA ARG A 17 7.15 29.68 13.23
C ARG A 17 5.75 29.07 13.17
N LEU A 18 4.74 29.75 13.73
CA LEU A 18 3.34 29.32 13.63
C LEU A 18 2.85 29.39 12.19
N GLY A 19 3.20 30.43 11.44
CA GLY A 19 2.88 30.56 10.02
C GLY A 19 3.51 29.45 9.17
N ALA A 20 4.78 29.14 9.41
CA ALA A 20 5.47 28.04 8.73
C ALA A 20 4.86 26.67 9.09
N LEU A 21 4.52 26.44 10.37
CA LEU A 21 3.84 25.22 10.79
C LEU A 21 2.46 25.08 10.16
N ALA A 22 1.67 26.17 10.15
CA ALA A 22 0.36 26.19 9.52
C ALA A 22 0.46 25.95 8.00
N ALA A 23 1.47 26.50 7.33
CA ALA A 23 1.72 26.24 5.91
C ALA A 23 2.11 24.77 5.65
N ILE A 24 2.99 24.19 6.48
CA ILE A 24 3.37 22.77 6.36
C ILE A 24 2.14 21.87 6.55
N VAL A 25 1.31 22.16 7.56
CA VAL A 25 0.06 21.42 7.79
C VAL A 25 -0.90 21.59 6.61
N ALA A 26 -1.08 22.81 6.11
CA ALA A 26 -1.95 23.06 4.96
C ALA A 26 -1.47 22.34 3.68
N ILE A 27 -0.16 22.25 3.46
CA ILE A 27 0.45 21.54 2.32
C ILE A 27 0.37 20.02 2.49
N SER A 28 0.44 19.50 3.71
CA SER A 28 0.37 18.06 3.97
C SER A 28 -1.06 17.52 3.91
N LEU A 29 -2.07 18.32 4.24
CA LEU A 29 -3.48 17.90 4.24
C LEU A 29 -3.92 17.27 2.89
N PRO A 30 -3.65 17.84 1.71
CA PRO A 30 -3.94 17.18 0.43
C PRO A 30 -3.23 15.84 0.22
N VAL A 31 -2.01 15.68 0.76
CA VAL A 31 -1.22 14.43 0.67
C VAL A 31 -1.76 13.33 1.58
N PHE A 32 -2.61 13.66 2.55
CA PHE A 32 -3.25 12.68 3.44
C PHE A 32 -4.74 12.49 3.14
N PHE A 33 -5.43 13.53 2.69
CA PHE A 33 -6.88 13.57 2.55
C PHE A 33 -7.36 13.89 1.13
N GLY A 34 -6.47 14.31 0.23
CA GLY A 34 -6.81 14.87 -1.08
C GLY A 34 -6.85 13.88 -2.24
N TYR A 35 -6.68 12.58 -2.01
CA TYR A 35 -6.77 11.59 -3.09
C TYR A 35 -8.22 11.31 -3.45
N GLY A 36 -8.75 12.12 -4.37
CA GLY A 36 -10.08 11.98 -4.95
C GLY A 36 -10.03 11.58 -6.43
N GLN A 37 -10.59 10.41 -6.72
CA GLN A 37 -11.28 9.99 -7.96
C GLN A 37 -10.49 9.59 -9.22
N GLN A 38 -9.15 9.67 -9.27
CA GLN A 38 -8.38 9.17 -10.42
C GLN A 38 -7.69 7.84 -10.13
N HIS A 39 -8.49 6.82 -9.82
CA HIS A 39 -7.97 5.46 -9.66
C HIS A 39 -7.73 4.82 -11.03
N VAL A 40 -6.53 4.28 -11.22
CA VAL A 40 -6.19 3.51 -12.43
C VAL A 40 -6.82 2.13 -12.37
N PHE A 41 -6.94 1.56 -11.17
CA PHE A 41 -7.40 0.19 -10.99
C PHE A 41 -8.83 0.15 -10.44
N ASP A 42 -9.61 -0.79 -10.94
CA ASP A 42 -10.92 -1.14 -10.38
C ASP A 42 -10.79 -2.44 -9.57
N PRO A 43 -11.13 -2.46 -8.27
CA PRO A 43 -11.00 -3.67 -7.44
C PRO A 43 -11.85 -4.84 -7.94
N VAL A 44 -12.99 -4.57 -8.59
CA VAL A 44 -13.84 -5.63 -9.16
C VAL A 44 -13.18 -6.22 -10.39
N GLU A 45 -12.69 -5.39 -11.31
CA GLU A 45 -11.94 -5.87 -12.47
C GLU A 45 -10.67 -6.63 -12.08
N LEU A 46 -9.90 -6.14 -11.10
CA LEU A 46 -8.75 -6.87 -10.56
C LEU A 46 -9.13 -8.25 -10.01
N GLN A 47 -10.28 -8.34 -9.32
CA GLN A 47 -10.78 -9.62 -8.82
C GLN A 47 -11.08 -10.61 -9.96
N GLU A 48 -11.68 -10.14 -11.04
CA GLU A 48 -12.00 -10.97 -12.20
C GLU A 48 -10.73 -11.42 -12.96
N LEU A 49 -9.72 -10.55 -13.09
CA LEU A 49 -8.42 -10.94 -13.63
C LEU A 49 -7.72 -11.97 -12.74
N ALA A 50 -7.81 -11.81 -11.42
CA ALA A 50 -7.27 -12.77 -10.47
C ALA A 50 -7.92 -14.15 -10.63
N LYS A 51 -9.25 -14.23 -10.67
CA LYS A 51 -10.00 -15.49 -10.92
C LYS A 51 -9.57 -16.18 -12.21
N ARG A 52 -9.45 -15.42 -13.31
CA ARG A 52 -8.95 -15.96 -14.59
C ARG A 52 -7.51 -16.49 -14.48
N GLY A 53 -6.64 -15.79 -13.75
CA GLY A 53 -5.27 -16.25 -13.52
C GLY A 53 -5.20 -17.52 -12.67
N ILE A 54 -6.09 -17.67 -11.69
CA ILE A 54 -6.24 -18.90 -10.89
C ILE A 54 -6.60 -20.08 -11.79
N GLU A 55 -7.58 -19.92 -12.68
CA GLU A 55 -7.99 -20.95 -13.64
C GLU A 55 -6.84 -21.35 -14.57
N GLN A 56 -6.08 -20.38 -15.07
CA GLN A 56 -4.93 -20.62 -15.96
C GLN A 56 -3.76 -21.32 -15.25
N GLY A 57 -3.53 -20.98 -13.98
CA GLY A 57 -2.44 -21.54 -13.18
C GLY A 57 -2.65 -22.98 -12.71
N LYS A 58 -3.88 -23.51 -12.82
CA LYS A 58 -4.23 -24.92 -12.54
C LYS A 58 -3.72 -25.44 -11.19
N GLY A 59 -3.80 -24.59 -10.16
CA GLY A 59 -3.41 -24.93 -8.79
C GLY A 59 -1.90 -24.93 -8.51
N ASN A 60 -1.05 -24.59 -9.48
CA ASN A 60 0.37 -24.35 -9.21
C ASN A 60 0.61 -22.87 -8.87
N SER A 61 1.11 -22.58 -7.67
CA SER A 61 1.26 -21.22 -7.17
C SER A 61 2.09 -20.31 -8.08
N THR A 62 3.20 -20.82 -8.61
CA THR A 62 4.05 -20.05 -9.54
C THR A 62 3.31 -19.70 -10.82
N LEU A 63 2.57 -20.65 -11.40
CA LEU A 63 1.78 -20.41 -12.62
C LEU A 63 0.59 -19.49 -12.36
N VAL A 64 -0.06 -19.60 -11.20
CA VAL A 64 -1.14 -18.69 -10.82
C VAL A 64 -0.59 -17.27 -10.72
N ILE A 65 0.49 -17.06 -9.98
CA ILE A 65 1.11 -15.73 -9.82
C ILE A 65 1.52 -15.17 -11.18
N SER A 66 2.23 -15.95 -12.01
CA SER A 66 2.64 -15.48 -13.33
C SER A 66 1.44 -15.12 -14.21
N SER A 67 0.40 -15.95 -14.24
CA SER A 67 -0.81 -15.71 -15.05
C SER A 67 -1.57 -14.46 -14.60
N VAL A 68 -1.75 -14.27 -13.28
CA VAL A 68 -2.38 -13.06 -12.73
C VAL A 68 -1.58 -11.82 -13.10
N THR A 69 -0.26 -11.85 -12.91
CA THR A 69 0.60 -10.70 -13.22
C THR A 69 0.60 -10.34 -14.72
N GLU A 70 0.55 -11.35 -15.59
CA GLU A 70 0.46 -11.15 -17.04
C GLU A 70 -0.89 -10.55 -17.44
N LEU A 71 -2.00 -11.07 -16.92
CA LEU A 71 -3.34 -10.55 -17.18
C LEU A 71 -3.48 -9.09 -16.71
N VAL A 72 -2.96 -8.77 -15.53
CA VAL A 72 -2.91 -7.40 -15.01
C VAL A 72 -2.05 -6.50 -15.89
N LYS A 73 -0.85 -6.94 -16.28
CA LYS A 73 0.04 -6.17 -17.18
C LYS A 73 -0.62 -5.90 -18.54
N ASN A 74 -1.26 -6.91 -19.13
CA ASN A 74 -1.96 -6.77 -20.40
C ASN A 74 -3.15 -5.80 -20.30
N ARG A 75 -3.81 -5.72 -19.15
CA ARG A 75 -4.97 -4.84 -18.95
C ARG A 75 -4.60 -3.39 -18.63
N TYR A 76 -3.59 -3.19 -17.79
CA TYR A 76 -3.25 -1.86 -17.25
C TYR A 76 -1.97 -1.26 -17.84
N GLY A 77 -1.26 -2.00 -18.69
CA GLY A 77 -0.19 -1.53 -19.55
C GLY A 77 0.87 -0.71 -18.81
N ASP A 78 0.99 0.56 -19.21
CA ASP A 78 2.04 1.47 -18.77
C ASP A 78 2.04 1.75 -17.25
N HIS A 79 0.95 1.48 -16.54
CA HIS A 79 0.89 1.64 -15.09
C HIS A 79 1.56 0.48 -14.33
N ILE A 80 1.86 -0.64 -15.00
CA ILE A 80 2.56 -1.78 -14.39
C ILE A 80 4.06 -1.67 -14.68
N PHE A 81 4.90 -2.08 -13.72
CA PHE A 81 6.35 -2.15 -13.93
C PHE A 81 6.71 -3.16 -15.02
N ASP A 82 7.70 -2.82 -15.85
CA ASP A 82 8.17 -3.74 -16.89
C ASP A 82 8.90 -4.95 -16.34
N SER A 83 9.63 -4.73 -15.24
CA SER A 83 10.35 -5.75 -14.49
C SER A 83 10.01 -5.60 -13.00
N PRO A 84 8.85 -6.12 -12.56
CA PRO A 84 8.47 -6.17 -11.16
C PRO A 84 9.53 -6.88 -10.32
N ARG A 85 9.71 -6.44 -9.07
CA ARG A 85 10.75 -6.97 -8.18
C ARG A 85 10.15 -7.62 -6.94
N TRP A 86 10.64 -8.83 -6.63
CA TRP A 86 10.39 -9.52 -5.37
C TRP A 86 11.23 -8.95 -4.25
N MET A 87 10.64 -8.77 -3.07
CA MET A 87 11.33 -8.37 -1.85
C MET A 87 10.59 -8.89 -0.61
N PHE A 88 11.29 -9.00 0.51
CA PHE A 88 10.63 -9.29 1.78
C PHE A 88 9.82 -8.08 2.26
N ASN A 89 8.76 -8.38 3.01
CA ASN A 89 7.94 -7.40 3.68
C ASN A 89 7.64 -7.88 5.10
N ASN A 90 7.92 -7.02 6.09
CA ASN A 90 7.67 -7.26 7.50
C ASN A 90 6.88 -6.07 8.05
N ALA A 91 5.65 -6.30 8.49
CA ALA A 91 4.80 -5.27 9.07
C ALA A 91 3.72 -5.87 9.97
N GLY A 92 3.41 -5.19 11.08
CA GLY A 92 2.35 -5.60 12.00
C GLY A 92 2.58 -6.97 12.66
N GLY A 93 3.82 -7.42 12.77
CA GLY A 93 4.20 -8.74 13.26
C GLY A 93 4.14 -9.85 12.21
N ALA A 94 3.62 -9.56 11.01
CA ALA A 94 3.56 -10.51 9.91
C ALA A 94 4.80 -10.37 9.01
N MET A 95 5.22 -11.51 8.45
CA MET A 95 6.27 -11.60 7.44
C MET A 95 5.74 -12.26 6.17
N GLY A 96 6.17 -11.75 5.02
CA GLY A 96 5.91 -12.34 3.72
C GLY A 96 6.86 -11.81 2.64
N SER A 97 6.57 -12.17 1.40
CA SER A 97 7.23 -11.66 0.21
C SER A 97 6.23 -10.86 -0.61
N MET A 98 6.67 -9.75 -1.19
CA MET A 98 5.89 -8.97 -2.12
C MET A 98 6.56 -8.82 -3.48
N LEU A 99 5.77 -8.88 -4.54
CA LEU A 99 6.13 -8.50 -5.91
C LEU A 99 5.44 -7.18 -6.23
N VAL A 100 6.20 -6.10 -6.36
CA VAL A 100 5.62 -4.77 -6.59
C VAL A 100 5.29 -4.58 -8.07
N LEU A 101 4.00 -4.47 -8.40
CA LEU A 101 3.52 -4.26 -9.78
C LEU A 101 3.29 -2.79 -10.09
N HIS A 102 2.81 -2.01 -9.12
CA HIS A 102 2.56 -0.57 -9.22
C HIS A 102 2.74 0.12 -7.88
N CYS A 103 3.21 1.38 -7.88
CA CYS A 103 3.25 2.23 -6.69
C CYS A 103 3.12 3.71 -7.12
N SER A 104 2.20 4.45 -6.51
CA SER A 104 1.97 5.90 -6.64
C SER A 104 1.67 6.49 -5.25
N LEU A 105 1.36 7.79 -5.15
CA LEU A 105 1.00 8.38 -3.85
C LEU A 105 -0.40 7.95 -3.41
N SER A 106 -1.28 7.64 -4.38
CA SER A 106 -2.67 7.25 -4.13
C SER A 106 -3.01 5.77 -4.29
N GLU A 107 -2.19 4.97 -4.97
CA GLU A 107 -2.46 3.56 -5.24
C GLU A 107 -1.17 2.72 -5.23
N TYR A 108 -1.26 1.48 -4.74
CA TYR A 108 -0.29 0.43 -5.07
C TYR A 108 -1.00 -0.85 -5.53
N LEU A 109 -0.28 -1.66 -6.29
CA LEU A 109 -0.68 -3.01 -6.66
C LEU A 109 0.51 -3.95 -6.48
N ILE A 110 0.33 -4.99 -5.68
CA ILE A 110 1.38 -5.98 -5.42
C ILE A 110 0.80 -7.40 -5.46
N ILE A 111 1.68 -8.39 -5.62
CA ILE A 111 1.39 -9.74 -5.13
C ILE A 111 2.02 -9.84 -3.76
N PHE A 112 1.26 -10.12 -2.71
CA PHE A 112 1.78 -10.39 -1.38
C PHE A 112 1.45 -11.82 -0.97
N GLY A 113 2.36 -12.48 -0.26
CA GLY A 113 2.09 -13.79 0.28
C GLY A 113 3.26 -14.42 1.00
N THR A 114 3.11 -15.68 1.33
CA THR A 114 4.11 -16.46 2.06
C THR A 114 3.95 -17.93 1.71
N PRO A 115 5.03 -18.69 1.51
CA PRO A 115 4.97 -20.14 1.41
C PRO A 115 4.88 -20.85 2.78
N LEU A 116 5.08 -20.13 3.89
CA LEU A 116 5.19 -20.71 5.23
C LEU A 116 3.98 -20.44 6.15
N GLY A 117 3.15 -19.46 5.80
CA GLY A 117 2.14 -18.89 6.69
C GLY A 117 2.65 -17.65 7.43
N THR A 118 1.71 -16.86 7.94
CA THR A 118 1.98 -15.60 8.64
C THR A 118 0.76 -15.17 9.45
N GLU A 119 0.96 -14.33 10.46
CA GLU A 119 -0.12 -13.76 11.27
C GLU A 119 0.28 -12.39 11.79
N GLY A 120 -0.66 -11.46 11.83
CA GLY A 120 -0.36 -10.13 12.36
C GLY A 120 -1.56 -9.19 12.37
N HIS A 121 -1.24 -7.93 12.66
CA HIS A 121 -2.18 -6.81 12.60
C HIS A 121 -2.23 -6.29 11.16
N THR A 122 -3.41 -6.03 10.60
CA THR A 122 -3.53 -5.52 9.21
C THR A 122 -3.05 -4.08 9.04
N GLY A 123 -2.86 -3.36 10.13
CA GLY A 123 -2.67 -1.91 10.12
C GLY A 123 -4.00 -1.16 10.10
N ARG A 124 -3.94 0.16 10.29
CA ARG A 124 -5.10 1.06 10.24
C ARG A 124 -4.73 2.25 9.37
N PHE A 125 -5.24 2.26 8.15
CA PHE A 125 -4.75 3.15 7.11
C PHE A 125 -5.75 4.20 6.68
N MET A 126 -5.24 5.27 6.07
CA MET A 126 -6.06 6.26 5.35
C MET A 126 -6.29 5.84 3.89
N ALA A 127 -6.39 4.54 3.66
CA ALA A 127 -6.59 3.89 2.37
C ALA A 127 -7.54 2.70 2.55
N ASP A 128 -8.28 2.38 1.49
CA ASP A 128 -8.95 1.09 1.35
C ASP A 128 -7.94 0.08 0.83
N ASP A 129 -8.03 -1.16 1.30
CA ASP A 129 -7.16 -2.25 0.90
C ASP A 129 -7.99 -3.47 0.48
N PHE A 130 -7.60 -4.11 -0.61
CA PHE A 130 -8.32 -5.20 -1.25
C PHE A 130 -7.36 -6.36 -1.47
N PHE A 131 -7.56 -7.45 -0.73
CA PHE A 131 -6.79 -8.67 -0.87
C PHE A 131 -7.62 -9.69 -1.65
N THR A 132 -7.33 -9.84 -2.94
CA THR A 132 -7.94 -10.94 -3.71
C THR A 132 -7.07 -12.17 -3.58
N MET A 133 -7.56 -13.18 -2.88
CA MET A 133 -6.80 -14.41 -2.67
C MET A 133 -6.63 -15.16 -3.99
N ILE A 134 -5.41 -15.56 -4.31
CA ILE A 134 -5.09 -16.31 -5.55
C ILE A 134 -4.55 -17.70 -5.24
N VAL A 135 -3.96 -17.91 -4.07
CA VAL A 135 -3.52 -19.21 -3.57
C VAL A 135 -3.77 -19.27 -2.07
N GLY A 136 -4.18 -20.44 -1.58
CA GLY A 136 -4.43 -20.66 -0.15
C GLY A 136 -5.58 -19.83 0.41
N GLU A 137 -5.64 -19.72 1.73
CA GLU A 137 -6.69 -18.98 2.44
C GLU A 137 -6.10 -17.84 3.27
N GLN A 138 -6.85 -16.75 3.38
CA GLN A 138 -6.65 -15.73 4.39
C GLN A 138 -7.78 -15.81 5.41
N TRP A 139 -7.42 -15.80 6.70
CA TRP A 139 -8.37 -15.66 7.80
C TRP A 139 -8.28 -14.24 8.35
N ALA A 140 -9.41 -13.65 8.72
CA ALA A 140 -9.45 -12.33 9.32
C ALA A 140 -10.43 -12.30 10.51
N ALA A 141 -10.14 -11.47 11.51
CA ALA A 141 -11.03 -11.30 12.65
C ALA A 141 -11.06 -9.84 13.11
N LEU A 142 -12.26 -9.35 13.40
CA LEU A 142 -12.46 -8.09 14.10
C LEU A 142 -12.21 -8.29 15.60
N SER A 143 -11.73 -7.23 16.27
CA SER A 143 -11.42 -7.30 17.71
C SER A 143 -12.64 -7.51 18.61
N ASN A 144 -13.84 -7.29 18.10
CA ASN A 144 -15.11 -7.34 18.84
C ASN A 144 -16.06 -8.45 18.36
N VAL A 145 -15.62 -9.36 17.48
CA VAL A 145 -16.43 -10.47 16.97
C VAL A 145 -15.68 -11.79 17.23
N PRO A 146 -16.30 -12.80 17.87
CA PRO A 146 -15.60 -14.04 18.22
C PRO A 146 -15.40 -14.99 17.03
N GLN A 147 -16.12 -14.79 15.92
CA GLN A 147 -15.96 -15.58 14.70
C GLN A 147 -14.94 -14.95 13.75
N ARG A 148 -14.13 -15.80 13.12
CA ARG A 148 -13.25 -15.41 12.01
C ARG A 148 -14.00 -15.45 10.68
N GLU A 149 -13.58 -14.56 9.78
CA GLU A 149 -13.84 -14.62 8.35
C GLU A 149 -12.77 -15.50 7.70
N VAL A 150 -13.13 -16.19 6.61
CA VAL A 150 -12.22 -17.00 5.79
C VAL A 150 -12.43 -16.58 4.34
N TYR A 151 -11.34 -16.28 3.65
CA TYR A 151 -11.30 -15.89 2.24
C TYR A 151 -10.48 -16.92 1.46
N ALA A 152 -11.15 -17.63 0.56
CA ALA A 152 -10.60 -18.67 -0.31
C ALA A 152 -10.14 -18.08 -1.67
N PRO A 153 -9.40 -18.84 -2.51
CA PRO A 153 -8.97 -18.34 -3.81
C PRO A 153 -10.15 -17.84 -4.68
N GLY A 154 -10.03 -16.62 -5.19
CA GLY A 154 -11.05 -15.89 -5.95
C GLY A 154 -11.91 -14.96 -5.10
N GLU A 155 -11.93 -15.12 -3.78
CA GLU A 155 -12.61 -14.21 -2.86
C GLU A 155 -11.75 -12.98 -2.55
N GLN A 156 -12.41 -11.87 -2.24
CA GLN A 156 -11.75 -10.59 -1.97
C GLN A 156 -12.07 -10.13 -0.55
N HIS A 157 -11.03 -9.98 0.26
CA HIS A 157 -11.11 -9.33 1.55
C HIS A 157 -10.92 -7.82 1.37
N HIS A 158 -12.01 -7.07 1.52
CA HIS A 158 -11.96 -5.60 1.58
C HIS A 158 -11.75 -5.17 3.02
N LEU A 159 -10.66 -4.44 3.26
CA LEU A 159 -10.38 -3.75 4.51
C LEU A 159 -10.66 -2.25 4.31
N PRO A 160 -11.78 -1.74 4.84
CA PRO A 160 -12.14 -0.34 4.64
C PRO A 160 -11.16 0.62 5.30
N ARG A 161 -11.06 1.82 4.75
CA ARG A 161 -10.31 2.92 5.36
C ARG A 161 -10.60 3.05 6.85
N GLY A 162 -9.53 3.13 7.64
CA GLY A 162 -9.61 3.35 9.08
C GLY A 162 -10.05 2.13 9.89
N VAL A 163 -10.27 0.96 9.27
CA VAL A 163 -10.54 -0.31 9.96
C VAL A 163 -9.22 -1.08 10.15
N SER A 164 -9.14 -1.88 11.21
CA SER A 164 -8.06 -2.86 11.38
C SER A 164 -8.63 -4.20 11.83
N LYS A 165 -7.96 -5.27 11.44
CA LYS A 165 -8.26 -6.66 11.82
C LYS A 165 -6.97 -7.37 12.25
N GLN A 166 -7.13 -8.49 12.92
CA GLN A 166 -6.12 -9.53 12.93
C GLN A 166 -6.26 -10.32 11.62
N TYR A 167 -5.17 -10.67 10.98
CA TYR A 167 -5.19 -11.58 9.84
C TYR A 167 -4.19 -12.70 10.01
N ARG A 168 -4.47 -13.82 9.35
CA ARG A 168 -3.60 -15.00 9.33
C ARG A 168 -3.66 -15.68 7.97
N CYS A 169 -2.50 -16.08 7.46
CA CYS A 169 -2.38 -17.15 6.48
C CYS A 169 -1.92 -18.42 7.21
N PRO A 170 -2.76 -19.47 7.32
CA PRO A 170 -2.42 -20.66 8.11
C PRO A 170 -1.27 -21.49 7.52
N GLY A 171 -0.98 -21.35 6.23
CA GLY A 171 0.11 -21.98 5.50
C GLY A 171 0.45 -21.16 4.26
N GLU A 172 0.75 -21.81 3.13
CA GLU A 172 0.95 -21.11 1.87
C GLU A 172 -0.29 -20.27 1.50
N CYS A 173 -0.07 -18.97 1.27
CA CYS A 173 -1.08 -18.07 0.75
C CYS A 173 -0.45 -17.02 -0.16
N TRP A 174 -1.19 -16.59 -1.18
CA TRP A 174 -0.80 -15.48 -2.06
C TRP A 174 -2.06 -14.69 -2.42
N ALA A 175 -1.94 -13.37 -2.43
CA ALA A 175 -3.01 -12.44 -2.78
C ALA A 175 -2.52 -11.43 -3.83
N LEU A 176 -3.41 -11.07 -4.75
CA LEU A 176 -3.31 -9.80 -5.48
C LEU A 176 -3.86 -8.72 -4.55
N GLU A 177 -2.96 -7.87 -4.07
CA GLU A 177 -3.26 -6.84 -3.08
C GLU A 177 -3.24 -5.46 -3.75
N TYR A 178 -4.35 -4.75 -3.59
CA TYR A 178 -4.58 -3.43 -4.15
C TYR A 178 -5.01 -2.46 -3.05
N ALA A 179 -4.28 -1.37 -2.88
CA ALA A 179 -4.69 -0.30 -1.99
C ALA A 179 -4.95 1.00 -2.75
N ARG A 180 -5.94 1.78 -2.27
CA ARG A 180 -6.26 3.11 -2.77
C ARG A 180 -6.56 4.12 -1.66
N GLY A 181 -5.94 5.28 -1.71
CA GLY A 181 -5.97 6.31 -0.68
C GLY A 181 -4.56 6.79 -0.34
N SER A 182 -4.30 7.24 0.88
CA SER A 182 -2.95 7.76 1.21
C SER A 182 -1.94 6.63 1.41
N ILE A 183 -1.19 6.27 0.36
CA ILE A 183 -0.14 5.24 0.44
C ILE A 183 1.00 5.71 1.36
N ILE A 184 1.31 7.01 1.34
CA ILE A 184 2.31 7.62 2.24
C ILE A 184 1.94 7.41 3.71
N SER A 185 0.65 7.41 4.06
CA SER A 185 0.20 7.14 5.44
C SER A 185 0.47 5.71 5.91
N MET A 186 0.68 4.77 4.99
CA MET A 186 0.93 3.36 5.29
C MET A 186 2.41 3.07 5.59
N LEU A 187 3.33 3.90 5.07
CA LEU A 187 4.79 3.69 5.21
C LEU A 187 5.28 3.59 6.66
N PRO A 188 4.82 4.40 7.63
CA PRO A 188 5.27 4.25 9.02
C PRO A 188 4.99 2.86 9.59
N PHE A 189 3.83 2.29 9.26
CA PHE A 189 3.46 0.93 9.66
C PHE A 189 4.31 -0.10 8.89
N GLY A 190 4.45 0.07 7.58
CA GLY A 190 5.25 -0.82 6.72
C GLY A 190 6.74 -0.88 7.08
N PHE A 191 7.28 0.12 7.77
CA PHE A 191 8.68 0.16 8.19
C PHE A 191 8.91 -0.12 9.68
N ALA A 192 7.84 -0.11 10.50
CA ALA A 192 7.97 -0.21 11.95
C ALA A 192 8.78 -1.45 12.37
N ASP A 193 8.38 -2.62 11.87
CA ASP A 193 9.05 -3.88 12.22
C ASP A 193 10.49 -3.95 11.72
N THR A 194 10.85 -3.25 10.65
CA THR A 194 12.26 -3.15 10.26
C THR A 194 13.08 -2.42 11.32
N PHE A 195 12.57 -1.30 11.84
CA PHE A 195 13.29 -0.50 12.83
C PHE A 195 13.23 -1.09 14.24
N THR A 196 12.19 -1.85 14.58
CA THR A 196 11.97 -2.34 15.95
C THR A 196 12.13 -3.85 16.11
N SER A 197 12.29 -4.60 15.02
CA SER A 197 12.39 -6.07 15.06
C SER A 197 13.51 -6.62 14.17
N THR A 198 13.37 -6.56 12.83
CA THR A 198 14.24 -7.34 11.94
C THR A 198 15.60 -6.69 11.70
N LEU A 199 15.69 -5.35 11.76
CA LEU A 199 16.88 -4.57 11.39
C LEU A 199 17.39 -4.85 9.97
N ASP A 200 16.52 -5.36 9.09
CA ASP A 200 16.86 -5.65 7.69
C ASP A 200 16.82 -4.36 6.84
N PHE A 201 17.91 -3.60 6.92
CA PHE A 201 18.08 -2.37 6.16
C PHE A 201 18.27 -2.60 4.66
N VAL A 202 18.57 -3.83 4.22
CA VAL A 202 18.66 -4.16 2.80
C VAL A 202 17.24 -4.18 2.22
N SER A 203 16.32 -4.91 2.85
CA SER A 203 14.90 -4.93 2.45
C SER A 203 14.26 -3.55 2.56
N LEU A 204 14.64 -2.75 3.57
CA LEU A 204 14.17 -1.36 3.69
C LEU A 204 14.61 -0.50 2.49
N LEU A 205 15.91 -0.51 2.17
CA LEU A 205 16.44 0.26 1.04
C LEU A 205 15.77 -0.17 -0.26
N ASP A 206 15.57 -1.48 -0.41
CA ASP A 206 14.88 -2.04 -1.55
C ASP A 206 13.43 -1.55 -1.69
N THR A 207 12.70 -1.49 -0.58
CA THR A 207 11.34 -0.97 -0.55
C THR A 207 11.31 0.53 -0.89
N ILE A 208 12.23 1.31 -0.33
CA ILE A 208 12.34 2.76 -0.59
C ILE A 208 12.62 3.03 -2.07
N LEU A 209 13.62 2.34 -2.66
CA LEU A 209 14.03 2.59 -4.04
C LEU A 209 12.92 2.23 -5.04
N VAL A 210 12.26 1.08 -4.87
CA VAL A 210 11.18 0.66 -5.77
C VAL A 210 9.94 1.54 -5.61
N SER A 211 9.59 1.92 -4.38
CA SER A 211 8.47 2.84 -4.13
C SER A 211 8.74 4.21 -4.75
N ALA A 212 9.94 4.76 -4.53
CA ALA A 212 10.32 6.05 -5.10
C ALA A 212 10.33 6.02 -6.64
N GLN A 213 10.86 4.96 -7.24
CA GLN A 213 10.84 4.77 -8.68
C GLN A 213 9.40 4.75 -9.24
N GLY A 214 8.49 4.03 -8.58
CA GLY A 214 7.08 3.97 -8.97
C GLY A 214 6.39 5.32 -8.85
N ILE A 215 6.53 5.96 -7.68
CA ILE A 215 5.94 7.28 -7.41
C ILE A 215 6.42 8.31 -8.44
N ILE A 216 7.72 8.39 -8.70
CA ILE A 216 8.27 9.33 -9.69
C ILE A 216 7.72 9.04 -11.09
N ARG A 217 7.67 7.77 -11.49
CA ARG A 217 7.16 7.34 -12.79
C ARG A 217 5.69 7.74 -13.00
N GLU A 218 4.85 7.56 -11.98
CA GLU A 218 3.43 7.91 -12.05
C GLU A 218 3.19 9.42 -11.97
N LEU A 219 3.97 10.13 -11.14
CA LEU A 219 3.92 11.61 -11.11
C LEU A 219 4.29 12.23 -12.45
N LEU A 220 5.29 11.69 -13.16
CA LEU A 220 5.65 12.14 -14.51
C LEU A 220 4.53 11.92 -15.54
N ARG A 221 3.55 11.06 -15.24
CA ARG A 221 2.34 10.81 -16.05
C ARG A 221 1.13 11.60 -15.58
N GLY A 222 1.29 12.45 -14.57
CA GLY A 222 0.21 13.24 -13.98
C GLY A 222 -0.68 12.44 -13.02
N LYS A 223 -0.30 11.21 -12.66
CA LYS A 223 -0.97 10.43 -11.63
C LYS A 223 -0.39 10.77 -10.26
N VAL A 224 -1.26 11.16 -9.34
CA VAL A 224 -0.94 11.38 -7.92
C VAL A 224 -1.36 10.13 -7.17
#